data_AF-G0ECY2-F1
#
_entry.id   AF-G0ECY2-F1
#
_cell.length_a   1.000
_cell.length_b   1.000
_cell.length_c   1.000
_cell.angle_alpha   90.00
_cell.angle_beta   90.00
_cell.angle_gamma   90.00
#
_symmetry.space_group_name_H-M   'P 1'
#
loop_
_entity.id
_entity.type
_entity.pdbx_description
1 polymer ?
#
loop_
_entity_poly.entity_id
_entity_poly.type
_entity_poly.pdbx_seq_one_letter_code
_entity_poly.pdbx_strand_id
1 'polypeptide(L)'
;MRSARVLLYLLVALVAIDAVLSWYAAAESAFPATAPMGSPTAYRNLYLHIPMAWASLILFTVATAAAIGYLVTGRESLDRIVRGFAAIGLVYAAATLVTGSAWASESWGAAWNWDPRETSVLLLFLAYLVYFVIRGSIPDPDRAKTLSNVYAVAAYAMVPLVFMAPAFAKASLHPSFETARQFLREPQVLPLFVGKVLVVVAIGVVLGILASSKKLPEKEAKVARVALALFALYSISAALLLSAPYFTSQLGRVIDANVTPDGMITSLRVRPLGAGGAETLNITNAGASASDLVFNFNPPIDSPIKPAVTTIEGVKRPTIVLHIIDLKKLEEENRIVIVNHWSVMLSVALNGVMVLAGYEIALRLARRNEAPE
;
A
#
# COMPACT_ATOMS: atom_id res chain seq x y z
N MET A 1 11.77 -17.00 -26.13
CA MET A 1 10.36 -16.77 -26.51
C MET A 1 9.37 -17.57 -25.66
N ARG A 2 9.51 -18.90 -25.49
CA ARG A 2 8.60 -19.70 -24.63
C ARG A 2 8.54 -19.21 -23.17
N SER A 3 9.69 -18.87 -22.58
CA SER A 3 9.76 -18.30 -21.21
C SER A 3 9.03 -16.96 -21.07
N ALA A 4 9.24 -16.02 -22.00
CA ALA A 4 8.57 -14.72 -21.99
C ALA A 4 7.04 -14.82 -22.09
N ARG A 5 6.54 -15.77 -22.91
CA ARG A 5 5.11 -16.08 -22.99
C ARG A 5 4.55 -16.54 -21.64
N VAL A 6 5.24 -17.47 -20.97
CA VAL A 6 4.83 -17.97 -19.65
C VAL A 6 4.81 -16.83 -18.63
N LEU A 7 5.82 -15.96 -18.63
CA LEU A 7 5.87 -14.80 -17.73
C LEU A 7 4.72 -13.82 -17.95
N LEU A 8 4.29 -13.60 -19.20
CA LEU A 8 3.14 -12.73 -19.49
C LEU A 8 1.82 -13.32 -18.96
N TYR A 9 1.60 -14.62 -19.13
CA TYR A 9 0.41 -15.28 -18.56
C TYR A 9 0.45 -15.33 -17.03
N LEU A 10 1.63 -15.61 -16.47
CA LEU A 10 1.84 -15.56 -15.02
C LEU A 10 1.55 -14.16 -14.48
N LEU A 11 2.03 -13.11 -15.15
CA LEU A 11 1.74 -11.73 -14.77
C LEU A 11 0.22 -11.47 -14.73
N VAL A 12 -0.50 -11.83 -15.79
CA VAL A 12 -1.96 -11.65 -15.85
C VAL A 12 -2.65 -12.39 -14.70
N ALA A 13 -2.25 -13.64 -14.42
CA ALA A 13 -2.82 -14.42 -13.32
C ALA A 13 -2.52 -13.79 -11.95
N LEU A 14 -1.29 -13.37 -11.69
CA LEU A 14 -0.90 -12.71 -10.45
C LEU A 14 -1.67 -11.40 -10.24
N VAL A 15 -1.84 -10.60 -11.29
CA VAL A 15 -2.59 -9.33 -11.22
C VAL A 15 -4.07 -9.58 -10.97
N ALA A 16 -4.65 -10.63 -11.55
CA ALA A 16 -6.02 -11.03 -11.26
C ALA A 16 -6.21 -11.39 -9.77
N ILE A 17 -5.28 -12.20 -9.22
CA ILE A 17 -5.28 -12.57 -7.80
C ILE A 17 -5.13 -11.32 -6.93
N ASP A 18 -4.18 -10.45 -7.27
CA ASP A 18 -3.92 -9.22 -6.52
C ASP A 18 -5.11 -8.26 -6.52
N ALA A 19 -5.83 -8.14 -7.65
CA ALA A 19 -7.04 -7.33 -7.75
C ALA A 19 -8.13 -7.84 -6.80
N VAL A 20 -8.37 -9.15 -6.77
CA VAL A 20 -9.35 -9.79 -5.85
C VAL A 20 -8.93 -9.61 -4.39
N LEU A 21 -7.65 -9.87 -4.07
CA LEU A 21 -7.14 -9.70 -2.72
C LEU A 21 -7.19 -8.23 -2.27
N SER A 22 -6.97 -7.28 -3.17
CA SER A 22 -7.04 -5.84 -2.85
C SER A 22 -8.46 -5.38 -2.58
N TRP A 23 -9.43 -5.87 -3.35
CA TRP A 23 -10.85 -5.61 -3.07
C TRP A 23 -11.25 -6.21 -1.72
N TYR A 24 -10.92 -7.48 -1.47
CA TYR A 24 -11.21 -8.14 -0.19
C TYR A 24 -10.53 -7.42 0.98
N ALA A 25 -9.26 -7.03 0.81
CA ALA A 25 -8.51 -6.28 1.81
C ALA A 25 -9.16 -4.94 2.15
N ALA A 26 -9.75 -4.26 1.16
CA ALA A 26 -10.41 -2.99 1.40
C ALA A 26 -11.84 -3.14 1.94
N ALA A 27 -12.61 -4.12 1.45
CA ALA A 27 -14.03 -4.27 1.78
C ALA A 27 -14.25 -5.08 3.07
N GLU A 28 -13.52 -6.17 3.24
CA GLU A 28 -13.90 -7.27 4.15
C GLU A 28 -12.82 -7.68 5.15
N SER A 29 -11.56 -7.24 4.99
CA SER A 29 -10.51 -7.69 5.90
C SER A 29 -10.79 -7.30 7.35
N ALA A 30 -10.29 -8.14 8.26
CA ALA A 30 -10.37 -7.88 9.69
C ALA A 30 -9.73 -6.54 10.07
N PHE A 31 -10.27 -5.91 11.11
CA PHE A 31 -9.66 -4.80 11.81
C PHE A 31 -9.10 -5.32 13.14
N PRO A 32 -7.83 -5.75 13.19
CA PRO A 32 -7.21 -6.20 14.42
C PRO A 32 -7.08 -5.03 15.41
N ALA A 33 -8.03 -4.96 16.34
CA ALA A 33 -8.13 -3.93 17.38
C ALA A 33 -6.92 -3.83 18.33
N THR A 34 -6.06 -4.84 18.31
CA THR A 34 -5.06 -5.10 19.35
C THR A 34 -3.72 -4.43 19.05
N ALA A 35 -3.48 -4.02 17.80
CA ALA A 35 -2.24 -3.38 17.37
C ALA A 35 -2.50 -1.91 16.98
N PRO A 36 -1.96 -0.92 17.73
CA PRO A 36 -2.12 0.50 17.40
C PRO A 36 -1.27 0.89 16.18
N MET A 37 -1.73 0.52 14.98
CA MET A 37 -1.08 0.77 13.69
C MET A 37 -1.63 2.05 13.02
N GLY A 38 -1.75 3.13 13.78
CA GLY A 38 -2.38 4.38 13.32
C GLY A 38 -3.91 4.38 13.49
N SER A 39 -4.62 5.15 12.66
CA SER A 39 -6.07 5.33 12.78
C SER A 39 -6.83 4.05 12.37
N PRO A 40 -7.86 3.63 13.15
CA PRO A 40 -8.68 2.46 12.81
C PRO A 40 -9.42 2.58 11.47
N THR A 41 -9.76 3.79 11.03
CA THR A 41 -10.48 4.04 9.76
C THR A 41 -9.61 3.84 8.52
N ALA A 42 -8.29 4.03 8.65
CA ALA A 42 -7.32 3.84 7.58
C ALA A 42 -6.57 2.50 7.68
N TYR A 43 -6.94 1.66 8.65
CA TYR A 43 -6.27 0.42 8.99
C TYR A 43 -6.05 -0.49 7.78
N ARG A 44 -7.10 -0.68 6.98
CA ARG A 44 -7.07 -1.59 5.82
C ARG A 44 -6.07 -1.16 4.75
N ASN A 45 -5.60 0.09 4.78
CA ASN A 45 -4.54 0.56 3.91
C ASN A 45 -3.22 -0.20 4.13
N LEU A 46 -2.98 -0.75 5.32
CA LEU A 46 -1.75 -1.50 5.63
C LEU A 46 -1.61 -2.76 4.78
N TYR A 47 -2.72 -3.40 4.38
CA TYR A 47 -2.72 -4.54 3.45
C TYR A 47 -2.42 -4.18 1.99
N LEU A 48 -2.35 -2.88 1.67
CA LEU A 48 -2.11 -2.37 0.32
C LEU A 48 -0.75 -1.65 0.27
N HIS A 49 -0.56 -0.66 1.13
CA HIS A 49 0.65 0.17 1.21
C HIS A 49 1.91 -0.63 1.52
N ILE A 50 1.88 -1.48 2.57
CA ILE A 50 3.09 -2.19 3.03
C ILE A 50 3.60 -3.21 1.98
N PRO A 51 2.74 -4.01 1.31
CA PRO A 51 3.19 -4.84 0.19
C PRO A 51 3.92 -4.07 -0.92
N MET A 52 3.47 -2.86 -1.27
CA MET A 52 4.16 -2.03 -2.26
C MET A 52 5.55 -1.61 -1.76
N ALA A 53 5.67 -1.28 -0.47
CA ALA A 53 6.95 -0.92 0.14
C ALA A 53 7.94 -2.10 0.06
N TRP A 54 7.51 -3.30 0.46
CA TRP A 54 8.34 -4.51 0.37
C TRP A 54 8.75 -4.85 -1.06
N ALA A 55 7.84 -4.71 -2.02
CA ALA A 55 8.16 -4.89 -3.43
C ALA A 55 9.27 -3.92 -3.87
N SER A 56 9.17 -2.62 -3.54
CA SER A 56 10.23 -1.66 -3.90
C SER A 56 11.60 -2.05 -3.33
N LEU A 57 11.66 -2.40 -2.04
CA LEU A 57 12.90 -2.76 -1.35
C LEU A 57 13.54 -4.01 -1.97
N ILE A 58 12.75 -5.06 -2.22
CA ILE A 58 13.25 -6.30 -2.82
C ILE A 58 13.74 -6.07 -4.25
N LEU A 59 13.03 -5.27 -5.05
CA LEU A 59 13.45 -4.95 -6.41
C LEU A 59 14.76 -4.17 -6.45
N PHE A 60 14.93 -3.20 -5.55
CA PHE A 60 16.19 -2.48 -5.40
C PHE A 60 17.34 -3.40 -4.95
N THR A 61 17.08 -4.35 -4.04
CA THR A 61 18.06 -5.38 -3.67
C THR A 61 18.49 -6.24 -4.87
N VAL A 62 17.55 -6.69 -5.69
CA VAL A 62 17.85 -7.47 -6.90
C VAL A 62 18.65 -6.62 -7.91
N ALA A 63 18.27 -5.36 -8.10
CA ALA A 63 19.01 -4.43 -8.98
C ALA A 63 20.46 -4.27 -8.50
N THR A 64 20.68 -4.10 -7.20
CA THR A 64 22.03 -3.98 -6.63
C THR A 64 22.84 -5.26 -6.76
N ALA A 65 22.25 -6.42 -6.48
CA ALA A 65 22.93 -7.71 -6.66
C ALA A 65 23.38 -7.90 -8.12
N ALA A 66 22.53 -7.54 -9.07
CA ALA A 66 22.89 -7.55 -10.48
C ALA A 66 23.94 -6.49 -10.84
N ALA A 67 23.93 -5.31 -10.21
CA ALA A 67 24.96 -4.28 -10.41
C ALA A 67 26.34 -4.77 -9.97
N ILE A 68 26.44 -5.39 -8.80
CA ILE A 68 27.67 -6.03 -8.32
C ILE A 68 28.13 -7.09 -9.33
N GLY A 69 27.21 -7.96 -9.75
CA GLY A 69 27.52 -8.99 -10.74
C GLY A 69 28.00 -8.41 -12.08
N TYR A 70 27.41 -7.31 -12.55
CA TYR A 70 27.85 -6.62 -13.77
C TYR A 70 29.28 -6.08 -13.60
N LEU A 71 29.57 -5.41 -12.48
CA LEU A 71 30.90 -4.83 -12.22
C LEU A 71 31.99 -5.91 -12.11
N VAL A 72 31.65 -7.12 -11.67
CA VAL A 72 32.59 -8.26 -11.59
C VAL A 72 32.76 -8.96 -12.93
N THR A 73 31.69 -9.10 -13.71
CA THR A 73 31.68 -10.02 -14.88
C THR A 73 31.58 -9.34 -16.24
N GLY A 74 31.26 -8.04 -16.30
CA GLY A 74 30.99 -7.31 -17.54
C GLY A 74 29.78 -7.82 -18.33
N ARG A 75 28.94 -8.69 -17.76
CA ARG A 75 27.82 -9.30 -18.49
C ARG A 75 26.69 -8.31 -18.71
N GLU A 76 26.46 -7.91 -19.95
CA GLU A 76 25.36 -7.03 -20.37
C GLU A 76 23.96 -7.48 -19.93
N SER A 77 23.74 -8.76 -19.69
CA SER A 77 22.48 -9.25 -19.12
C SER A 77 22.20 -8.73 -17.72
N LEU A 78 23.26 -8.56 -16.91
CA LEU A 78 23.14 -8.08 -15.54
C LEU A 78 22.83 -6.58 -15.51
N ASP A 79 23.48 -5.80 -16.37
CA ASP A 79 23.16 -4.38 -16.53
C ASP A 79 21.68 -4.16 -16.94
N ARG A 80 21.16 -4.98 -17.86
CA ARG A 80 19.72 -4.96 -18.20
C ARG A 80 18.83 -5.27 -16.99
N ILE A 81 19.25 -6.20 -16.13
CA ILE A 81 18.55 -6.52 -14.88
C ILE A 81 18.55 -5.31 -13.95
N VAL A 82 19.68 -4.63 -13.76
CA VAL A 82 19.74 -3.42 -12.92
C VAL A 82 18.76 -2.37 -13.42
N ARG A 83 18.81 -2.05 -14.72
CA ARG A 83 17.94 -1.06 -15.33
C ARG A 83 16.46 -1.43 -15.21
N GLY A 84 16.12 -2.69 -15.45
CA GLY A 84 14.75 -3.19 -15.36
C GLY A 84 14.21 -3.13 -13.93
N PHE A 85 14.92 -3.74 -12.98
CA PHE A 85 14.48 -3.82 -11.59
C PHE A 85 14.49 -2.46 -10.88
N ALA A 86 15.47 -1.60 -11.14
CA ALA A 86 15.47 -0.23 -10.60
C ALA A 86 14.27 0.59 -11.10
N ALA A 87 13.91 0.45 -12.39
CA ALA A 87 12.78 1.19 -12.95
C ALA A 87 11.44 0.73 -12.34
N ILE A 88 11.24 -0.58 -12.21
CA ILE A 88 10.02 -1.12 -11.58
C ILE A 88 10.01 -0.81 -10.08
N GLY A 89 11.16 -0.89 -9.40
CA GLY A 89 11.32 -0.50 -7.99
C GLY A 89 10.92 0.95 -7.74
N LEU A 90 11.27 1.88 -8.63
CA LEU A 90 10.83 3.29 -8.55
C LEU A 90 9.32 3.45 -8.65
N VAL A 91 8.64 2.67 -9.50
CA VAL A 91 7.17 2.70 -9.61
C VAL A 91 6.54 2.28 -8.27
N TYR A 92 7.03 1.19 -7.67
CA TYR A 92 6.56 0.75 -6.35
C TYR A 92 6.90 1.76 -5.26
N ALA A 93 8.10 2.33 -5.25
CA ALA A 93 8.51 3.32 -4.27
C ALA A 93 7.67 4.61 -4.35
N ALA A 94 7.35 5.07 -5.56
CA ALA A 94 6.43 6.20 -5.75
C ALA A 94 5.02 5.88 -5.23
N ALA A 95 4.50 4.69 -5.53
CA ALA A 95 3.21 4.23 -5.01
C ALA A 95 3.22 4.14 -3.48
N THR A 96 4.30 3.64 -2.88
CA THR A 96 4.51 3.62 -1.43
C THR A 96 4.48 5.02 -0.83
N LEU A 97 5.19 6.00 -1.41
CA LEU A 97 5.17 7.38 -0.92
C LEU A 97 3.75 7.96 -0.92
N VAL A 98 3.01 7.82 -2.03
CA VAL A 98 1.65 8.36 -2.14
C VAL A 98 0.67 7.67 -1.17
N THR A 99 0.67 6.33 -1.16
CA THR A 99 -0.25 5.55 -0.31
C THR A 99 0.08 5.67 1.18
N GLY A 100 1.36 5.84 1.52
CA GLY A 100 1.84 6.08 2.88
C GLY A 100 1.46 7.47 3.37
N SER A 101 1.65 8.50 2.55
CA SER A 101 1.18 9.86 2.85
C SER A 101 -0.34 9.92 3.06
N ALA A 102 -1.12 9.19 2.26
CA ALA A 102 -2.56 9.12 2.44
C ALA A 102 -2.96 8.45 3.77
N TRP A 103 -2.26 7.38 4.17
CA TRP A 103 -2.45 6.75 5.50
C TRP A 103 -2.06 7.68 6.64
N ALA A 104 -0.95 8.41 6.48
CA ALA A 104 -0.43 9.33 7.49
C ALA A 104 -1.41 10.47 7.78
N SER A 105 -2.06 10.98 6.72
CA SER A 105 -3.07 12.04 6.84
C SER A 105 -4.18 11.70 7.82
N GLU A 106 -4.67 10.46 7.83
CA GLU A 106 -5.73 10.04 8.76
C GLU A 106 -5.19 9.57 10.10
N SER A 107 -3.99 8.98 10.13
CA SER A 107 -3.41 8.44 11.37
C SER A 107 -2.84 9.52 12.28
N TRP A 108 -2.28 10.60 11.71
CA TRP A 108 -1.55 11.63 12.46
C TRP A 108 -1.90 13.07 12.05
N GLY A 109 -2.90 13.25 11.19
CA GLY A 109 -3.44 14.58 10.85
C GLY A 109 -2.68 15.34 9.76
N ALA A 110 -1.61 14.78 9.20
CA ALA A 110 -0.88 15.36 8.08
C ALA A 110 -0.34 14.28 7.13
N ALA A 111 -0.38 14.55 5.83
CA ALA A 111 0.10 13.62 4.80
C ALA A 111 1.64 13.50 4.76
N TRP A 112 2.35 14.40 5.42
CA TRP A 112 3.80 14.39 5.55
C TRP A 112 4.23 14.97 6.89
N ASN A 113 5.02 14.23 7.65
CA ASN A 113 5.40 14.55 9.02
C ASN A 113 6.91 14.70 9.19
N TRP A 114 7.69 14.54 8.12
CA TRP A 114 9.15 14.43 8.18
C TRP A 114 9.62 13.31 9.11
N ASP A 115 8.80 12.25 9.24
CA ASP A 115 9.14 11.09 10.02
C ASP A 115 10.41 10.42 9.45
N PRO A 116 11.30 9.85 10.28
CA PRO A 116 12.50 9.17 9.80
C PRO A 116 12.22 8.07 8.77
N ARG A 117 11.09 7.35 8.88
CA ARG A 117 10.67 6.37 7.86
C ARG A 117 10.27 7.07 6.57
N GLU A 118 9.37 8.04 6.65
CA GLU A 118 8.89 8.79 5.48
C GLU A 118 10.08 9.39 4.71
N THR A 119 10.96 10.08 5.44
CA THR A 119 12.13 10.77 4.88
C THR A 119 13.13 9.79 4.27
N SER A 120 13.42 8.67 4.94
CA SER A 120 14.36 7.67 4.39
C SER A 120 13.82 6.98 3.14
N VAL A 121 12.51 6.73 3.04
CA VAL A 121 11.87 6.18 1.83
C VAL A 121 11.89 7.21 0.69
N LEU A 122 11.67 8.49 0.98
CA LEU A 122 11.82 9.56 -0.03
C LEU A 122 13.26 9.65 -0.54
N LEU A 123 14.24 9.62 0.35
CA LEU A 123 15.65 9.63 -0.03
C LEU A 123 16.04 8.37 -0.82
N LEU A 124 15.49 7.20 -0.48
CA LEU A 124 15.67 5.97 -1.26
C LEU A 124 15.11 6.14 -2.69
N PHE A 125 13.91 6.69 -2.82
CA PHE A 125 13.29 6.98 -4.11
C PHE A 125 14.15 7.94 -4.94
N LEU A 126 14.60 9.05 -4.34
CA LEU A 126 15.44 10.03 -5.02
C LEU A 126 16.81 9.45 -5.39
N ALA A 127 17.41 8.61 -4.55
CA ALA A 127 18.67 7.94 -4.87
C ALA A 127 18.53 7.07 -6.12
N TYR A 128 17.51 6.21 -6.20
CA TYR A 128 17.30 5.41 -7.42
C TYR A 128 16.83 6.24 -8.62
N LEU A 129 16.26 7.43 -8.43
CA LEU A 129 16.00 8.36 -9.53
C LEU A 129 17.32 8.93 -10.08
N VAL A 130 18.27 9.28 -9.22
CA VAL A 130 19.61 9.76 -9.61
C VAL A 130 20.36 8.69 -10.42
N TYR A 131 20.17 7.39 -10.14
CA TYR A 131 20.72 6.33 -11.00
C TYR A 131 20.34 6.53 -12.47
N PHE A 132 19.07 6.84 -12.78
CA PHE A 132 18.62 7.08 -14.15
C PHE A 132 19.12 8.40 -14.72
N VAL A 133 19.27 9.43 -13.88
CA VAL A 133 19.88 10.71 -14.28
C VAL A 133 21.33 10.49 -14.71
N ILE A 134 22.15 9.81 -13.89
CA ILE A 134 23.55 9.50 -14.22
C ILE A 134 23.62 8.71 -15.53
N ARG A 135 22.81 7.66 -15.64
CA ARG A 135 22.80 6.80 -16.82
C ARG A 135 22.40 7.53 -18.10
N GLY A 136 21.49 8.49 -18.02
CA GLY A 136 21.04 9.28 -19.16
C GLY A 136 21.93 10.47 -19.52
N SER A 137 22.83 10.89 -18.63
CA SER A 137 23.65 12.11 -18.80
C SER A 137 25.04 11.84 -19.37
N ILE A 138 25.48 10.58 -19.41
CA ILE A 138 26.81 10.20 -19.90
C ILE A 138 26.69 9.77 -21.37
N PRO A 139 27.37 10.44 -22.33
CA PRO A 139 27.27 10.12 -23.75
C PRO A 139 27.85 8.76 -24.13
N ASP A 140 28.96 8.38 -23.51
CA ASP A 140 29.62 7.09 -23.75
C ASP A 140 28.81 5.95 -23.09
N PRO A 141 28.22 5.02 -23.88
CA PRO A 141 27.34 3.99 -23.36
C PRO A 141 28.00 3.07 -22.34
N ASP A 142 29.26 2.71 -22.53
CA ASP A 142 29.96 1.77 -21.64
C ASP A 142 30.28 2.46 -20.32
N ARG A 143 30.79 3.69 -20.37
CA ARG A 143 30.99 4.50 -19.17
C ARG A 143 29.68 4.80 -18.44
N ALA A 144 28.58 5.02 -19.17
CA ALA A 144 27.26 5.23 -18.58
C ALA A 144 26.79 3.98 -17.81
N LYS A 145 26.95 2.79 -18.40
CA LYS A 145 26.67 1.50 -17.74
C LYS A 145 27.54 1.33 -16.50
N THR A 146 28.86 1.47 -16.59
CA THR A 146 29.76 1.30 -15.45
C THR A 146 29.44 2.27 -14.31
N LEU A 147 29.36 3.57 -14.57
CA LEU A 147 29.13 4.58 -13.53
C LEU A 147 27.74 4.46 -12.89
N SER A 148 26.71 4.16 -13.68
CA SER A 148 25.38 3.93 -13.13
C SER A 148 25.33 2.68 -12.25
N ASN A 149 26.01 1.59 -12.61
CA ASN A 149 26.06 0.39 -11.76
C ASN A 149 26.87 0.61 -10.47
N VAL A 150 27.99 1.34 -10.51
CA VAL A 150 28.72 1.76 -9.30
C VAL A 150 27.80 2.56 -8.39
N TYR A 151 27.06 3.52 -8.96
CA TYR A 151 26.13 4.32 -8.20
C TYR A 151 24.97 3.50 -7.62
N ALA A 152 24.42 2.53 -8.35
CA ALA A 152 23.36 1.65 -7.83
C ALA A 152 23.81 0.88 -6.58
N VAL A 153 25.07 0.44 -6.54
CA VAL A 153 25.66 -0.20 -5.35
C VAL A 153 25.74 0.78 -4.19
N ALA A 154 26.13 2.04 -4.42
CA ALA A 154 26.16 3.07 -3.39
C ALA A 154 24.74 3.43 -2.89
N ALA A 155 23.77 3.58 -3.80
CA ALA A 155 22.38 3.90 -3.49
C ALA A 155 21.71 2.83 -2.61
N TYR A 156 22.18 1.58 -2.68
CA TYR A 156 21.68 0.49 -1.85
C TYR A 156 21.84 0.74 -0.35
N ALA A 157 22.78 1.60 0.08
CA ALA A 157 22.90 2.02 1.48
C ALA A 157 21.59 2.62 2.04
N MET A 158 20.71 3.13 1.17
CA MET A 158 19.40 3.63 1.56
C MET A 158 18.43 2.53 2.01
N VAL A 159 18.56 1.30 1.50
CA VAL A 159 17.68 0.17 1.86
C VAL A 159 17.78 -0.20 3.34
N PRO A 160 18.97 -0.48 3.92
CA PRO A 160 19.08 -0.69 5.37
C PRO A 160 18.79 0.59 6.16
N LEU A 161 19.12 1.77 5.62
CA LEU A 161 18.80 3.04 6.28
C LEU A 161 17.29 3.21 6.50
N VAL A 162 16.44 2.75 5.58
CA VAL A 162 14.97 2.78 5.77
C VAL A 162 14.56 2.06 7.04
N PHE A 163 15.20 0.94 7.42
CA PHE A 163 14.92 0.21 8.65
C PHE A 163 15.56 0.83 9.89
N MET A 164 16.76 1.36 9.72
CA MET A 164 17.57 1.93 10.79
C MET A 164 17.09 3.33 11.22
N ALA A 165 16.63 4.17 10.29
CA ALA A 165 16.34 5.57 10.56
C ALA A 165 15.33 5.79 11.71
N PRO A 166 14.21 5.04 11.80
CA PRO A 166 13.29 5.17 12.94
C PRO A 166 13.92 4.75 14.28
N ALA A 167 14.84 3.79 14.27
CA ALA A 167 15.50 3.29 15.48
C ALA A 167 16.52 4.28 16.05
N PHE A 168 17.11 5.15 15.22
CA PHE A 168 18.07 6.17 15.65
C PHE A 168 17.43 7.53 15.97
N ALA A 169 16.14 7.69 15.71
CA ALA A 169 15.44 8.93 15.98
C ALA A 169 14.92 9.01 17.41
N LYS A 170 14.84 10.22 17.97
CA LYS A 170 14.27 10.47 19.31
C LYS A 170 12.77 10.15 19.39
N ALA A 171 12.07 10.27 18.26
CA ALA A 171 10.66 9.97 18.11
C ALA A 171 10.38 9.52 16.67
N SER A 172 9.40 8.63 16.51
CA SER A 172 8.92 8.13 15.22
C SER A 172 7.43 7.84 15.34
N LEU A 173 6.65 8.30 14.38
CA LEU A 173 5.23 7.99 14.24
C LEU A 173 5.02 6.59 13.66
N HIS A 174 6.01 6.09 12.90
CA HIS A 174 5.93 4.75 12.32
C HIS A 174 5.82 3.66 13.40
N PRO A 175 4.91 2.67 13.24
CA PRO A 175 4.75 1.57 14.19
C PRO A 175 6.06 0.86 14.49
N SER A 176 6.26 0.53 15.77
CA SER A 176 7.45 -0.18 16.24
C SER A 176 7.48 -1.62 15.73
N PHE A 177 8.64 -2.26 15.81
CA PHE A 177 8.77 -3.69 15.48
C PHE A 177 7.85 -4.57 16.34
N GLU A 178 7.68 -4.24 17.63
CA GLU A 178 6.79 -5.00 18.50
C GLU A 178 5.32 -4.81 18.11
N THR A 179 4.91 -3.60 17.74
CA THR A 179 3.56 -3.32 17.23
C THR A 179 3.30 -4.09 15.93
N ALA A 180 4.26 -4.10 15.01
CA ALA A 180 4.18 -4.89 13.78
C ALA A 180 4.14 -6.40 14.06
N ARG A 181 4.86 -6.88 15.07
CA ARG A 181 4.84 -8.28 15.51
C ARG A 181 3.48 -8.67 16.08
N GLN A 182 2.85 -7.79 16.87
CA GLN A 182 1.49 -8.00 17.38
C GLN A 182 0.49 -8.10 16.24
N PHE A 183 0.56 -7.18 15.27
CA PHE A 183 -0.26 -7.23 14.06
C PHE A 183 -0.14 -8.55 13.32
N LEU A 184 1.08 -9.05 13.10
CA LEU A 184 1.30 -10.31 12.38
C LEU A 184 0.92 -11.56 13.18
N ARG A 185 0.76 -11.46 14.50
CA ARG A 185 0.31 -12.59 15.34
C ARG A 185 -1.20 -12.81 15.28
N GLU A 186 -1.95 -11.84 14.79
CA GLU A 186 -3.40 -11.96 14.63
C GLU A 186 -3.73 -12.98 13.52
N PRO A 187 -4.40 -14.11 13.81
CA PRO A 187 -4.61 -15.19 12.85
C PRO A 187 -5.38 -14.77 11.60
N GLN A 188 -6.27 -13.79 11.75
CA GLN A 188 -7.07 -13.18 10.68
C GLN A 188 -6.27 -12.23 9.77
N VAL A 189 -5.12 -11.73 10.25
CA VAL A 189 -4.25 -10.82 9.52
C VAL A 189 -3.26 -11.60 8.67
N LEU A 190 -2.58 -12.57 9.29
CA LEU A 190 -1.35 -13.15 8.76
C LEU A 190 -1.49 -13.72 7.34
N PRO A 191 -2.52 -14.54 7.01
CA PRO A 191 -2.64 -15.14 5.68
C PRO A 191 -2.84 -14.10 4.58
N LEU A 192 -3.74 -13.14 4.80
CA LEU A 192 -4.03 -12.09 3.83
C LEU A 192 -2.81 -11.18 3.62
N PHE A 193 -2.20 -10.73 4.72
CA PHE A 193 -1.05 -9.83 4.67
C PHE A 193 0.14 -10.47 3.96
N VAL A 194 0.54 -11.68 4.37
CA VAL A 194 1.66 -12.39 3.75
C VAL A 194 1.34 -12.74 2.30
N GLY A 195 0.12 -13.20 2.01
CA GLY A 195 -0.33 -13.47 0.64
C GLY A 195 -0.21 -12.23 -0.25
N LYS A 196 -0.65 -11.07 0.24
CA LYS A 196 -0.51 -9.78 -0.46
C LYS A 196 0.95 -9.41 -0.69
N VAL A 197 1.80 -9.51 0.31
CA VAL A 197 3.25 -9.24 0.14
C VAL A 197 3.85 -10.13 -0.93
N LEU A 198 3.60 -11.45 -0.87
CA LEU A 198 4.16 -12.39 -1.83
C LEU A 198 3.67 -12.15 -3.26
N VAL A 199 2.37 -11.90 -3.45
CA VAL A 199 1.79 -11.65 -4.77
C VAL A 199 2.32 -10.33 -5.35
N VAL A 200 2.33 -9.25 -4.59
CA VAL A 200 2.79 -7.94 -5.07
C VAL A 200 4.30 -7.97 -5.39
N VAL A 201 5.11 -8.64 -4.56
CA VAL A 201 6.54 -8.86 -4.85
C VAL A 201 6.72 -9.70 -6.11
N ALA A 202 5.95 -10.78 -6.28
CA ALA A 202 6.02 -11.63 -7.46
C ALA A 202 5.66 -10.86 -8.74
N ILE A 203 4.63 -10.01 -8.70
CA ILE A 203 4.28 -9.10 -9.82
C ILE A 203 5.47 -8.21 -10.16
N GLY A 204 6.05 -7.54 -9.15
CA GLY A 204 7.21 -6.67 -9.33
C GLY A 204 8.40 -7.41 -9.95
N VAL A 205 8.71 -8.61 -9.47
CA VAL A 205 9.81 -9.44 -10.00
C VAL A 205 9.54 -9.85 -11.44
N VAL A 206 8.31 -10.29 -11.77
CA VAL A 206 7.95 -10.65 -13.15
C VAL A 206 8.06 -9.44 -14.07
N LEU A 207 7.59 -8.27 -13.65
CA LEU A 207 7.77 -7.02 -14.39
C LEU A 207 9.24 -6.65 -14.59
N GLY A 208 10.08 -6.81 -13.56
CA GLY A 208 11.53 -6.61 -13.64
C GLY A 208 12.20 -7.55 -14.65
N ILE A 209 11.83 -8.84 -14.66
CA ILE A 209 12.33 -9.82 -15.64
C ILE A 209 11.88 -9.47 -17.06
N LEU A 210 10.62 -9.09 -17.24
CA LEU A 210 10.10 -8.65 -18.54
C LEU A 210 10.82 -7.39 -19.04
N ALA A 211 11.07 -6.42 -18.17
CA ALA A 211 11.82 -5.20 -18.49
C ALA A 211 13.28 -5.47 -18.90
N SER A 212 13.85 -6.55 -18.37
CA SER A 212 15.23 -6.99 -18.63
C SER A 212 15.36 -7.87 -19.88
N SER A 213 14.23 -8.31 -20.44
CA SER A 213 14.18 -9.18 -21.60
C SER A 213 14.55 -8.42 -22.87
N LYS A 214 15.19 -9.10 -23.83
CA LYS A 214 15.42 -8.54 -25.17
C LYS A 214 14.11 -8.55 -25.94
N LYS A 215 13.56 -9.73 -26.21
CA LYS A 215 12.36 -9.88 -27.05
C LYS A 215 11.14 -10.36 -26.29
N LEU A 216 10.02 -9.68 -26.50
CA LEU A 216 8.70 -10.08 -26.01
C LEU A 216 7.80 -10.50 -27.18
N PRO A 217 6.98 -11.55 -27.01
CA PRO A 217 6.07 -11.98 -28.06
C PRO A 217 4.89 -10.99 -28.18
N GLU A 218 4.77 -10.33 -29.33
CA GLU A 218 3.89 -9.17 -29.52
C GLU A 218 2.41 -9.47 -29.25
N LYS A 219 1.91 -10.62 -29.72
CA LYS A 219 0.51 -11.01 -29.55
C LYS A 219 0.17 -11.12 -28.07
N GLU A 220 0.96 -11.86 -27.31
CA GLU A 220 0.74 -12.08 -25.88
C GLU A 220 1.01 -10.82 -25.06
N ALA A 221 1.98 -9.98 -25.49
CA ALA A 221 2.18 -8.68 -24.86
C ALA A 221 0.95 -7.76 -25.04
N LYS A 222 0.35 -7.72 -26.24
CA LYS A 222 -0.88 -6.96 -26.47
C LYS A 222 -2.06 -7.51 -25.65
N VAL A 223 -2.20 -8.82 -25.54
CA VAL A 223 -3.24 -9.46 -24.71
C VAL A 223 -3.03 -9.12 -23.23
N ALA A 224 -1.80 -9.25 -22.72
CA ALA A 224 -1.47 -8.91 -21.33
C ALA A 224 -1.75 -7.42 -21.05
N ARG A 225 -1.41 -6.52 -21.98
CA ARG A 225 -1.71 -5.09 -21.88
C ARG A 225 -3.20 -4.82 -21.66
N VAL A 226 -4.05 -5.43 -22.48
CA VAL A 226 -5.50 -5.27 -22.38
C VAL A 226 -6.01 -5.85 -21.05
N ALA A 227 -5.56 -7.04 -20.66
CA ALA A 227 -5.95 -7.64 -19.38
C ALA A 227 -5.57 -6.75 -18.19
N LEU A 228 -4.33 -6.23 -18.15
CA LEU A 228 -3.88 -5.33 -17.10
C LEU A 228 -4.65 -4.01 -17.08
N ALA A 229 -5.01 -3.47 -18.25
CA ALA A 229 -5.86 -2.28 -18.33
C ALA A 229 -7.27 -2.54 -17.77
N LEU A 230 -7.85 -3.71 -18.03
CA LEU A 230 -9.13 -4.13 -17.45
C LEU A 230 -9.04 -4.29 -15.93
N PHE A 231 -7.94 -4.86 -15.41
CA PHE A 231 -7.73 -4.94 -13.96
C PHE A 231 -7.51 -3.57 -13.30
N ALA A 232 -6.81 -2.65 -13.97
CA ALA A 232 -6.70 -1.28 -13.50
C ALA A 232 -8.07 -0.59 -13.44
N LEU A 233 -8.91 -0.77 -14.47
CA LEU A 233 -10.28 -0.26 -14.47
C LEU A 233 -11.13 -0.90 -13.37
N TYR A 234 -10.99 -2.21 -13.14
CA TYR A 234 -11.64 -2.91 -12.04
C TYR A 234 -11.25 -2.30 -10.69
N SER A 235 -9.96 -2.06 -10.43
CA SER A 235 -9.49 -1.45 -9.19
C SER A 235 -10.02 -0.03 -8.98
N ILE A 236 -10.08 0.78 -10.04
CA ILE A 236 -10.68 2.13 -9.99
C ILE A 236 -12.18 2.02 -9.68
N SER A 237 -12.89 1.12 -10.36
CA SER A 237 -14.33 0.91 -10.16
C SER A 237 -14.64 0.43 -8.74
N ALA A 238 -13.83 -0.49 -8.22
CA ALA A 238 -13.89 -0.96 -6.84
C ALA A 238 -13.68 0.19 -5.84
N ALA A 239 -12.67 1.03 -6.06
CA ALA A 239 -12.40 2.20 -5.22
C ALA A 239 -13.57 3.20 -5.23
N LEU A 240 -14.19 3.44 -6.38
CA LEU A 240 -15.37 4.30 -6.51
C LEU A 240 -16.57 3.73 -5.78
N LEU A 241 -16.84 2.43 -5.93
CA LEU A 241 -17.93 1.75 -5.21
C LEU A 241 -17.75 1.82 -3.69
N LEU A 242 -16.52 1.58 -3.20
CA LEU A 242 -16.19 1.71 -1.77
C LEU A 242 -16.30 3.16 -1.26
N SER A 243 -16.23 4.13 -2.16
CA SER A 243 -16.40 5.56 -1.83
C SER A 243 -17.85 6.02 -1.85
N ALA A 244 -18.81 5.19 -2.32
CA ALA A 244 -20.21 5.58 -2.46
C ALA A 244 -20.84 6.17 -1.17
N PRO A 245 -20.59 5.62 0.04
CA PRO A 245 -21.17 6.16 1.27
C PRO A 245 -20.83 7.63 1.53
N TYR A 246 -19.69 8.13 1.05
CA TYR A 246 -19.29 9.54 1.18
C TYR A 246 -20.17 10.50 0.38
N PHE A 247 -20.90 10.01 -0.61
CA PHE A 247 -21.75 10.82 -1.49
C PHE A 247 -23.24 10.58 -1.26
N THR A 248 -23.61 9.42 -0.73
CA THR A 248 -25.01 8.98 -0.64
C THR A 248 -25.57 8.97 0.77
N SER A 249 -24.72 9.03 1.80
CA SER A 249 -25.11 8.80 3.19
C SER A 249 -24.60 9.90 4.11
N GLN A 250 -25.33 10.14 5.19
CA GLN A 250 -24.81 10.93 6.31
C GLN A 250 -23.85 10.04 7.11
N LEU A 251 -22.62 10.50 7.29
CA LEU A 251 -21.60 9.75 8.02
C LEU A 251 -21.46 10.27 9.44
N GLY A 252 -21.08 9.38 10.36
CA GLY A 252 -20.82 9.73 11.75
C GLY A 252 -19.60 9.00 12.28
N ARG A 253 -18.84 9.66 13.15
CA ARG A 253 -17.70 9.06 13.85
C ARG A 253 -18.13 8.59 15.23
N VAL A 254 -17.86 7.33 15.56
CA VAL A 254 -18.17 6.78 16.88
C VAL A 254 -17.23 7.39 17.92
N ILE A 255 -17.81 8.08 18.90
CA ILE A 255 -17.06 8.73 20.00
C ILE A 255 -17.05 7.85 21.24
N ASP A 256 -18.13 7.10 21.48
CA ASP A 256 -18.26 6.19 22.61
C ASP A 256 -19.22 5.04 22.27
N ALA A 257 -19.09 3.92 22.99
CA ALA A 257 -19.96 2.76 22.83
C ALA A 257 -20.09 1.99 24.14
N ASN A 258 -21.31 1.53 24.45
CA ASN A 258 -21.48 0.51 25.49
C ASN A 258 -21.56 -0.86 24.83
N VAL A 259 -20.77 -1.79 25.37
CA VAL A 259 -20.64 -3.15 24.86
C VAL A 259 -20.83 -4.14 26.00
N THR A 260 -21.57 -5.21 25.75
CA THR A 260 -21.72 -6.32 26.68
C THR A 260 -20.43 -7.14 26.81
N PRO A 261 -20.28 -7.99 27.86
CA PRO A 261 -19.10 -8.84 28.01
C PRO A 261 -18.84 -9.80 26.83
N ASP A 262 -19.88 -10.21 26.12
CA ASP A 262 -19.84 -11.04 24.91
C ASP A 262 -19.58 -10.24 23.61
N GLY A 263 -19.48 -8.92 23.70
CA GLY A 263 -19.06 -8.06 22.60
C GLY A 263 -20.21 -7.47 21.75
N MET A 264 -21.44 -7.53 22.24
CA MET A 264 -22.61 -6.94 21.59
C MET A 264 -22.74 -5.46 21.96
N ILE A 265 -23.11 -4.62 20.99
CA ILE A 265 -23.25 -3.18 21.15
C ILE A 265 -24.67 -2.86 21.63
N THR A 266 -24.76 -2.24 22.82
CA THR A 266 -26.04 -1.83 23.42
C THR A 266 -26.35 -0.37 23.17
N SER A 267 -25.33 0.47 23.00
CA SER A 267 -25.52 1.86 22.60
C SER A 267 -24.28 2.43 21.93
N LEU A 268 -24.50 3.43 21.07
CA LEU A 268 -23.44 4.21 20.42
C LEU A 268 -23.68 5.69 20.66
N ARG A 269 -22.59 6.40 20.96
CA ARG A 269 -22.52 7.85 20.86
C ARG A 269 -21.74 8.21 19.61
N VAL A 270 -22.39 8.94 18.70
CA VAL A 270 -21.85 9.21 17.38
C VAL A 270 -21.86 10.70 17.12
N ARG A 271 -20.76 11.23 16.63
CA ARG A 271 -20.65 12.60 16.15
C ARG A 271 -20.90 12.64 14.65
N PRO A 272 -21.97 13.30 14.17
CA PRO A 272 -22.17 13.50 12.74
C PRO A 272 -20.98 14.22 12.11
N LEU A 273 -20.54 13.78 10.94
CA LEU A 273 -19.54 14.46 10.15
C LEU A 273 -20.23 15.49 9.24
N GLY A 274 -19.64 16.67 9.07
CA GLY A 274 -20.15 17.70 8.17
C GLY A 274 -20.23 17.26 6.71
N ALA A 275 -20.89 18.07 5.87
CA ALA A 275 -21.02 17.81 4.43
C ALA A 275 -19.63 17.58 3.79
N GLY A 276 -19.42 16.40 3.20
CA GLY A 276 -18.13 15.97 2.64
C GLY A 276 -17.36 14.95 3.46
N GLY A 277 -17.80 14.59 4.68
CA GLY A 277 -17.33 13.41 5.43
C GLY A 277 -15.83 13.38 5.81
N ALA A 278 -15.10 14.47 5.55
CA ALA A 278 -13.64 14.55 5.63
C ALA A 278 -13.16 15.36 6.84
N GLU A 279 -13.83 15.26 7.98
CA GLU A 279 -13.28 15.83 9.22
C GLU A 279 -12.17 14.94 9.76
N THR A 280 -10.94 15.46 9.73
CA THR A 280 -9.76 14.87 10.37
C THR A 280 -9.84 15.13 11.88
N LEU A 281 -10.54 14.26 12.60
CA LEU A 281 -10.54 14.28 14.06
C LEU A 281 -9.37 13.46 14.58
N ASN A 282 -8.28 14.14 14.96
CA ASN A 282 -7.19 13.53 15.73
C ASN A 282 -7.75 12.88 17.01
N ILE A 283 -7.13 11.78 17.45
CA ILE A 283 -7.49 11.00 18.65
C ILE A 283 -7.68 11.90 19.90
N THR A 284 -7.00 13.05 19.93
CA THR A 284 -7.00 14.04 21.02
C THR A 284 -8.15 15.04 20.98
N ASN A 285 -8.81 15.27 19.84
CA ASN A 285 -9.76 16.38 19.64
C ASN A 285 -11.24 15.96 19.74
N ALA A 286 -11.55 14.88 20.45
CA ALA A 286 -12.92 14.35 20.61
C ALA A 286 -13.91 15.29 21.34
N GLY A 287 -13.59 16.57 21.59
CA GLY A 287 -14.28 17.43 22.56
C GLY A 287 -15.09 18.63 22.07
N ALA A 288 -15.23 18.94 20.78
CA ALA A 288 -15.87 20.22 20.40
C ALA A 288 -16.83 20.18 19.19
N SER A 289 -18.03 20.73 19.41
CA SER A 289 -18.83 21.56 18.48
C SER A 289 -20.03 20.98 17.70
N ALA A 290 -20.42 19.71 17.85
CA ALA A 290 -21.72 19.22 17.35
C ALA A 290 -22.44 18.42 18.45
N SER A 291 -23.78 18.53 18.53
CA SER A 291 -24.56 17.70 19.46
C SER A 291 -24.40 16.23 19.08
N ASP A 292 -23.72 15.46 19.92
CA ASP A 292 -23.54 14.02 19.71
C ASP A 292 -24.91 13.32 19.67
N LEU A 293 -25.09 12.39 18.72
CA LEU A 293 -26.24 11.51 18.63
C LEU A 293 -26.05 10.29 19.52
N VAL A 294 -27.13 9.83 20.16
CA VAL A 294 -27.10 8.64 21.01
C VAL A 294 -28.09 7.61 20.47
N PHE A 295 -27.58 6.45 20.07
CA PHE A 295 -28.36 5.31 19.61
C PHE A 295 -28.38 4.25 20.71
N ASN A 296 -29.57 3.74 21.05
CA ASN A 296 -29.74 2.65 22.00
C ASN A 296 -30.37 1.46 21.28
N PHE A 297 -29.79 0.28 21.44
CA PHE A 297 -30.18 -0.92 20.71
C PHE A 297 -30.85 -1.94 21.63
N ASN A 298 -32.04 -2.37 21.25
CA ASN A 298 -32.76 -3.45 21.90
C ASN A 298 -33.52 -4.27 20.84
N PRO A 299 -33.07 -5.49 20.47
CA PRO A 299 -31.93 -6.21 21.06
C PRO A 299 -30.57 -5.59 20.69
N PRO A 300 -29.49 -5.91 21.44
CA PRO A 300 -28.12 -5.50 21.11
C PRO A 300 -27.67 -5.95 19.71
N ILE A 301 -26.79 -5.19 19.07
CA ILE A 301 -26.25 -5.49 17.71
C ILE A 301 -24.87 -6.15 17.83
N ASP A 302 -24.57 -7.15 17.01
CA ASP A 302 -23.23 -7.73 16.98
C ASP A 302 -22.19 -6.73 16.44
N SER A 303 -21.06 -6.61 17.13
CA SER A 303 -19.99 -5.72 16.70
C SER A 303 -19.37 -6.23 15.40
N PRO A 304 -19.34 -5.40 14.32
CA PRO A 304 -18.63 -5.76 13.09
C PRO A 304 -17.11 -5.78 13.28
N ILE A 305 -16.61 -5.36 14.46
CA ILE A 305 -15.19 -5.36 14.79
C ILE A 305 -14.90 -6.28 15.96
N LYS A 306 -13.88 -7.12 15.79
CA LYS A 306 -13.40 -8.04 16.81
C LYS A 306 -11.93 -7.78 17.12
N PRO A 307 -11.50 -7.92 18.40
CA PRO A 307 -12.32 -8.07 19.60
C PRO A 307 -13.15 -6.80 19.88
N ALA A 308 -14.23 -6.88 20.67
CA ALA A 308 -15.13 -5.75 20.89
C ALA A 308 -14.60 -4.71 21.92
N VAL A 309 -13.65 -5.10 22.77
CA VAL A 309 -12.94 -4.22 23.71
C VAL A 309 -11.43 -4.48 23.57
N THR A 310 -10.64 -3.41 23.53
CA THR A 310 -9.17 -3.46 23.44
C THR A 310 -8.55 -2.46 24.41
N THR A 311 -7.26 -2.62 24.71
CA THR A 311 -6.52 -1.69 25.57
C THR A 311 -5.60 -0.84 24.69
N ILE A 312 -5.89 0.44 24.57
CA ILE A 312 -5.06 1.42 23.84
C ILE A 312 -4.44 2.34 24.89
N GLU A 313 -3.10 2.40 24.93
CA GLU A 313 -2.35 3.27 25.87
C GLU A 313 -2.76 3.08 27.35
N GLY A 314 -3.05 1.83 27.74
CA GLY A 314 -3.46 1.49 29.11
C GLY A 314 -4.95 1.73 29.42
N VAL A 315 -5.72 2.28 28.48
CA VAL A 315 -7.16 2.53 28.64
C VAL A 315 -7.95 1.48 27.87
N LYS A 316 -8.86 0.77 28.56
CA LYS A 316 -9.81 -0.13 27.90
C LYS A 316 -10.87 0.69 27.17
N ARG A 317 -11.01 0.46 25.87
CA ARG A 317 -12.01 1.10 25.03
C ARG A 317 -12.70 0.07 24.14
N PRO A 318 -13.99 0.26 23.82
CA PRO A 318 -14.62 -0.46 22.74
C PRO A 318 -13.87 -0.24 21.44
N THR A 319 -13.64 -1.31 20.69
CA THR A 319 -12.86 -1.27 19.45
C THR A 319 -13.52 -0.43 18.37
N ILE A 320 -14.85 -0.33 18.39
CA ILE A 320 -15.61 0.44 17.40
C ILE A 320 -15.38 1.96 17.52
N VAL A 321 -14.85 2.46 18.64
CA VAL A 321 -14.54 3.89 18.81
C VAL A 321 -13.57 4.36 17.71
N LEU A 322 -13.75 5.61 17.27
CA LEU A 322 -13.07 6.27 16.15
C LEU A 322 -13.47 5.80 14.74
N HIS A 323 -14.21 4.70 14.58
CA HIS A 323 -14.66 4.28 13.26
C HIS A 323 -15.72 5.24 12.70
N ILE A 324 -15.73 5.38 11.38
CA ILE A 324 -16.78 6.08 10.65
C ILE A 324 -17.85 5.05 10.29
N ILE A 325 -19.11 5.41 10.55
CA ILE A 325 -20.26 4.59 10.25
C ILE A 325 -21.26 5.34 9.36
N ASP A 326 -22.01 4.58 8.58
CA ASP A 326 -23.15 5.08 7.82
C ASP A 326 -24.37 5.27 8.74
N LEU A 327 -24.73 6.52 9.04
CA LEU A 327 -25.85 6.84 9.93
C LEU A 327 -27.20 6.47 9.33
N LYS A 328 -27.34 6.59 8.00
CA LYS A 328 -28.57 6.22 7.31
C LYS A 328 -28.84 4.73 7.46
N LYS A 329 -27.81 3.89 7.26
CA LYS A 329 -27.92 2.44 7.48
C LYS A 329 -28.18 2.08 8.95
N LEU A 330 -27.61 2.84 9.88
CA LEU A 330 -27.87 2.64 11.29
C LEU A 330 -29.33 2.96 11.66
N GLU A 331 -29.87 4.08 11.17
CA GLU A 331 -31.23 4.55 11.47
C GLU A 331 -32.31 3.71 10.77
N GLU A 332 -32.14 3.39 9.49
CA GLU A 332 -33.16 2.71 8.68
C GLU A 332 -33.12 1.18 8.82
N GLU A 333 -31.93 0.58 8.97
CA GLU A 333 -31.74 -0.88 8.95
C GLU A 333 -31.34 -1.46 10.32
N ASN A 334 -31.14 -0.61 11.34
CA ASN A 334 -30.57 -1.01 12.63
C ASN A 334 -29.23 -1.78 12.46
N ARG A 335 -28.42 -1.36 11.48
CA ARG A 335 -27.20 -2.04 11.06
C ARG A 335 -25.99 -1.12 11.08
N ILE A 336 -24.95 -1.52 11.79
CA ILE A 336 -23.68 -0.80 11.84
C ILE A 336 -22.86 -1.17 10.59
N VAL A 337 -22.68 -0.20 9.70
CA VAL A 337 -21.82 -0.34 8.51
C VAL A 337 -20.62 0.59 8.65
N ILE A 338 -19.42 0.01 8.71
CA ILE A 338 -18.17 0.77 8.80
C ILE A 338 -17.76 1.27 7.42
N VAL A 339 -17.39 2.54 7.36
CA VAL A 339 -16.88 3.19 6.15
C VAL A 339 -15.38 3.41 6.31
N ASN A 340 -14.61 2.93 5.33
CA ASN A 340 -13.16 3.12 5.32
C ASN A 340 -12.80 4.57 4.98
N HIS A 341 -11.72 5.07 5.56
CA HIS A 341 -11.12 6.33 5.14
C HIS A 341 -10.68 6.29 3.66
N TRP A 342 -10.79 7.43 2.95
CA TRP A 342 -10.50 7.56 1.52
C TRP A 342 -9.11 7.06 1.09
N SER A 343 -8.14 7.06 2.01
CA SER A 343 -6.80 6.51 1.78
C SER A 343 -6.83 5.04 1.36
N VAL A 344 -7.77 4.25 1.86
CA VAL A 344 -7.91 2.84 1.47
C VAL A 344 -8.33 2.73 0.00
N MET A 345 -9.32 3.52 -0.42
CA MET A 345 -9.81 3.54 -1.80
C MET A 345 -8.75 4.07 -2.77
N LEU A 346 -8.01 5.11 -2.38
CA LEU A 346 -6.86 5.60 -3.15
C LEU A 346 -5.83 4.49 -3.38
N SER A 347 -5.48 3.73 -2.33
CA SER A 347 -4.51 2.65 -2.44
C SER A 347 -4.99 1.50 -3.31
N VAL A 348 -6.30 1.15 -3.28
CA VAL A 348 -6.87 0.16 -4.21
C VAL A 348 -6.74 0.63 -5.66
N ALA A 349 -7.13 1.87 -5.95
CA ALA A 349 -7.03 2.44 -7.29
C ALA A 349 -5.57 2.50 -7.78
N LEU A 350 -4.66 3.00 -6.94
CA LEU A 350 -3.23 3.10 -7.27
C LEU A 350 -2.60 1.74 -7.51
N ASN A 351 -2.96 0.71 -6.74
CA ASN A 351 -2.43 -0.64 -6.91
C ASN A 351 -2.64 -1.17 -8.34
N GLY A 352 -3.83 -0.96 -8.92
CA GLY A 352 -4.11 -1.35 -10.31
C GLY A 352 -3.36 -0.48 -11.34
N VAL A 353 -3.39 0.85 -11.17
CA VAL A 353 -2.75 1.80 -12.09
C VAL A 353 -1.23 1.62 -12.13
N MET A 354 -0.61 1.37 -10.98
CA MET A 354 0.85 1.26 -10.89
C MET A 354 1.37 -0.02 -11.57
N VAL A 355 0.62 -1.12 -11.54
CA VAL A 355 0.98 -2.35 -12.25
C VAL A 355 0.93 -2.13 -13.76
N LEU A 356 -0.09 -1.44 -14.26
CA LEU A 356 -0.18 -1.08 -15.68
C LEU A 356 0.99 -0.15 -16.08
N ALA A 357 1.29 0.86 -15.27
CA ALA A 357 2.42 1.75 -15.52
C ALA A 357 3.77 1.00 -15.53
N GLY A 358 3.99 0.11 -14.56
CA GLY A 358 5.17 -0.76 -14.51
C GLY A 358 5.27 -1.68 -15.73
N TYR A 359 4.14 -2.19 -16.21
CA TYR A 359 4.09 -2.99 -17.45
C TYR A 359 4.46 -2.17 -18.69
N GLU A 360 3.95 -0.94 -18.83
CA GLU A 360 4.33 -0.06 -19.94
C GLU A 360 5.82 0.28 -19.93
N ILE A 361 6.39 0.51 -18.74
CA ILE A 361 7.82 0.72 -18.56
C ILE A 361 8.60 -0.54 -18.97
N ALA A 362 8.16 -1.73 -18.54
CA ALA A 362 8.78 -2.99 -18.92
C ALA A 362 8.77 -3.20 -20.44
N LEU A 363 7.65 -2.92 -21.12
CA LEU A 363 7.56 -3.02 -22.59
C LEU A 363 8.48 -2.02 -23.30
N ARG A 364 8.62 -0.80 -22.78
CA ARG A 364 9.54 0.21 -23.36
C ARG A 364 11.00 -0.20 -23.19
N LEU A 365 11.36 -0.71 -22.01
CA LEU A 365 12.72 -1.17 -21.73
C LEU A 365 13.08 -2.42 -22.54
N ALA A 366 12.16 -3.38 -22.67
CA ALA A 366 12.38 -4.57 -23.48
C ALA A 366 12.67 -4.20 -24.94
N ARG A 367 11.86 -3.32 -25.55
CA ARG A 367 12.09 -2.84 -26.92
C ARG A 367 13.43 -2.13 -27.09
N ARG A 368 13.87 -1.34 -26.10
CA ARG A 368 15.21 -0.73 -26.11
C ARG A 368 16.34 -1.75 -26.04
N ASN A 369 16.10 -2.93 -25.46
CA ASN A 369 17.07 -4.02 -25.44
C ASN A 369 17.17 -4.78 -26.78
N GLU A 370 16.23 -4.57 -27.71
CA GLU A 370 16.25 -5.18 -29.06
C GLU A 370 17.00 -4.36 -30.09
N ALA A 371 17.10 -3.03 -29.90
CA ALA A 371 17.83 -2.16 -30.81
C ALA A 371 19.32 -2.59 -30.84
N PRO A 372 19.96 -2.66 -32.04
CA PRO A 372 21.40 -2.84 -32.11
C PRO A 372 22.10 -1.70 -31.36
N GLU A 373 23.05 -2.04 -30.49
CA GLU A 373 23.86 -1.09 -29.72
C GLU A 373 24.81 -0.29 -30.61
#